data_AF-A0A4R4R0X1-F1
#
_entry.id   AF-A0A4R4R0X1-F1
#
_cell.length_a   1.000
_cell.length_b   1.000
_cell.length_c   1.000
_cell.angle_alpha   90.00
_cell.angle_beta   90.00
_cell.angle_gamma   90.00
#
_symmetry.space_group_name_H-M   'P 1'
#
loop_
_entity.id
_entity.type
_entity.pdbx_description
1 polymer ?
#
loop_
_entity_poly.entity_id
_entity_poly.type
_entity_poly.pdbx_seq_one_letter_code
_entity_poly.pdbx_strand_id
1 'polypeptide(L)'
;MLLPRMAAVAGAAVAGAVVVTAMTAPAHAAPAPTYAYTCDRTFTGNKHRGMGWLNCAAPPEAPRSGPIDGTFLIQSREGSGPKLKCTKRPPDYFPAGHANLPESVTGTYCKPL
;
A
#
# COMPACT_ATOMS: atom_id res chain seq x y z
N MET A 1 1.33 -42.82 -59.40
CA MET A 1 1.73 -41.70 -60.29
C MET A 1 0.70 -40.59 -60.16
N LEU A 2 1.20 -39.35 -59.97
CA LEU A 2 0.60 -38.02 -60.23
C LEU A 2 -0.60 -37.49 -59.39
N LEU A 3 -0.24 -36.55 -58.49
CA LEU A 3 -0.82 -35.23 -58.09
C LEU A 3 -1.88 -34.58 -59.03
N PRO A 4 -2.47 -33.38 -58.74
CA PRO A 4 -2.88 -32.68 -57.49
C PRO A 4 -4.30 -32.03 -57.61
N ARG A 5 -4.78 -31.26 -56.60
CA ARG A 5 -5.20 -29.83 -56.71
C ARG A 5 -6.10 -29.34 -55.55
N MET A 6 -5.85 -28.09 -55.19
CA MET A 6 -6.44 -27.25 -54.14
C MET A 6 -7.91 -26.88 -54.39
N ALA A 7 -8.64 -26.52 -53.32
CA ALA A 7 -9.58 -25.40 -53.33
C ALA A 7 -9.94 -24.95 -51.89
N ALA A 8 -9.78 -23.65 -51.66
CA ALA A 8 -10.22 -22.92 -50.47
C ALA A 8 -11.72 -22.61 -50.54
N VAL A 9 -12.41 -22.52 -49.39
CA VAL A 9 -13.64 -21.73 -49.26
C VAL A 9 -13.67 -21.06 -47.89
N ALA A 10 -13.61 -19.73 -47.91
CA ALA A 10 -13.93 -18.85 -46.80
C ALA A 10 -15.45 -18.72 -46.68
N GLY A 11 -15.99 -18.63 -45.46
CA GLY A 11 -17.41 -18.34 -45.24
C GLY A 11 -17.68 -17.86 -43.83
N ALA A 12 -17.92 -16.55 -43.69
CA ALA A 12 -18.20 -15.85 -42.45
C ALA A 12 -19.64 -16.08 -41.95
N ALA A 13 -19.84 -16.07 -40.63
CA ALA A 13 -21.12 -15.72 -40.02
C ALA A 13 -20.85 -15.08 -38.64
N VAL A 14 -20.79 -13.75 -38.63
CA VAL A 14 -20.73 -12.93 -37.42
C VAL A 14 -22.17 -12.63 -37.03
N ALA A 15 -22.71 -13.33 -36.02
CA ALA A 15 -24.03 -13.04 -35.46
C ALA A 15 -23.84 -12.43 -34.06
N GLY A 16 -24.31 -11.20 -33.91
CA GLY A 16 -24.00 -10.32 -32.81
C GLY A 16 -24.60 -10.74 -31.46
N ALA A 17 -23.82 -10.53 -30.42
CA ALA A 17 -24.28 -10.41 -29.04
C ALA A 17 -23.76 -9.06 -28.53
N VAL A 18 -24.63 -8.05 -28.49
CA VAL A 18 -24.31 -6.75 -27.88
C VAL A 18 -24.40 -6.94 -26.37
N VAL A 19 -23.26 -7.29 -25.77
CA VAL A 19 -23.09 -7.31 -24.32
C VAL A 19 -22.95 -5.86 -23.86
N VAL A 20 -23.97 -5.34 -23.18
CA VAL A 20 -23.86 -4.05 -22.47
C VAL A 20 -22.97 -4.28 -21.25
N THR A 21 -21.67 -4.15 -21.43
CA THR A 21 -20.70 -4.15 -20.32
C THR A 21 -20.91 -2.88 -19.50
N ALA A 22 -21.53 -3.03 -18.34
CA ALA A 22 -21.53 -2.01 -17.30
C ALA A 22 -20.07 -1.66 -16.96
N MET A 23 -19.65 -0.45 -17.30
CA MET A 23 -18.33 0.06 -16.96
C MET A 23 -18.30 0.35 -15.47
N THR A 24 -17.96 -0.65 -14.66
CA THR A 24 -17.45 -0.40 -13.31
C THR A 24 -16.10 0.29 -13.44
N ALA A 25 -16.07 1.60 -13.19
CA ALA A 25 -14.83 2.33 -13.08
C ALA A 25 -13.90 1.62 -12.07
N PRO A 26 -12.61 1.44 -12.37
CA PRO A 26 -11.69 0.87 -11.41
C PRO A 26 -11.57 1.84 -10.24
N ALA A 27 -12.21 1.48 -9.12
CA ALA A 27 -11.92 2.09 -7.84
C ALA A 27 -10.43 1.86 -7.59
N HIS A 28 -9.62 2.89 -7.84
CA HIS A 28 -8.21 2.89 -7.50
C HIS A 28 -8.14 2.83 -5.96
N ALA A 29 -8.15 1.62 -5.43
CA ALA A 29 -7.87 1.37 -4.04
C ALA A 29 -6.47 1.92 -3.79
N ALA A 30 -6.39 2.98 -2.97
CA ALA A 30 -5.11 3.49 -2.52
C ALA A 30 -4.29 2.30 -1.99
N PRO A 31 -3.01 2.15 -2.37
CA PRO A 31 -2.22 1.02 -1.92
C PRO A 31 -2.31 0.92 -0.40
N ALA A 32 -2.65 -0.27 0.07
CA ALA A 32 -2.73 -0.54 1.50
C ALA A 32 -1.38 -0.19 2.15
N PRO A 33 -1.38 0.35 3.38
CA PRO A 33 -0.13 0.58 4.09
C PRO A 33 0.67 -0.72 4.14
N THR A 34 1.95 -0.65 3.82
CA THR A 34 2.82 -1.82 3.67
C THR A 34 3.05 -2.49 5.03
N TYR A 35 3.11 -1.71 6.10
CA TYR A 35 3.42 -2.19 7.45
C TYR A 35 2.55 -1.50 8.52
N ALA A 36 2.27 -2.19 9.62
CA ALA A 36 1.58 -1.63 10.78
C ALA A 36 2.37 -1.87 12.07
N TYR A 37 2.93 -0.81 12.63
CA TYR A 37 3.66 -0.83 13.89
C TYR A 37 2.71 -0.60 15.06
N THR A 38 2.76 -1.45 16.08
CA THR A 38 1.93 -1.34 17.28
C THR A 38 2.80 -0.97 18.48
N CYS A 39 2.57 0.19 19.09
CA CYS A 39 3.29 0.71 20.25
C CYS A 39 2.32 0.94 21.41
N ASP A 40 2.81 1.10 22.64
CA ASP A 40 1.93 1.35 23.79
C ASP A 40 1.30 2.74 23.72
N ARG A 41 2.04 3.73 23.21
CA ARG A 41 1.51 5.09 22.96
C ARG A 41 1.87 5.58 21.58
N THR A 42 1.02 6.47 21.07
CA THR A 42 1.22 7.18 19.81
C THR A 42 0.90 8.66 19.97
N PHE A 43 1.56 9.50 19.18
CA PHE A 43 1.40 10.94 19.23
C PHE A 43 1.62 11.57 17.85
N THR A 44 0.81 12.58 17.52
CA THR A 44 1.00 13.43 16.34
C THR A 44 1.82 14.65 16.74
N GLY A 45 3.05 14.72 16.25
CA GLY A 45 3.91 15.89 16.41
C GLY A 45 3.63 17.00 15.40
N ASN A 46 4.33 18.12 15.59
CA ASN A 46 4.30 19.25 14.66
C ASN A 46 4.82 18.87 13.26
N LYS A 47 4.44 19.65 12.24
CA LYS A 47 4.92 19.50 10.86
C LYS A 47 4.68 18.09 10.28
N HIS A 48 3.50 17.53 10.55
CA HIS A 48 3.10 16.19 10.08
C HIS A 48 4.07 15.08 10.54
N ARG A 49 4.63 15.18 11.75
CA ARG A 49 5.41 14.10 12.33
C ARG A 49 4.49 13.19 13.14
N GLY A 50 4.81 11.91 13.15
CA GLY A 50 4.14 10.91 13.98
C GLY A 50 5.16 10.13 14.78
N MET A 51 4.82 9.73 15.99
CA MET A 51 5.67 8.90 16.82
C MET A 51 4.82 7.84 17.52
N GLY A 52 5.34 6.62 17.56
CA GLY A 52 4.96 5.60 18.53
C GLY A 52 6.14 5.33 19.45
N TRP A 53 5.87 5.16 20.75
CA TRP A 53 6.91 4.86 21.72
C TRP A 53 6.47 3.75 22.67
N LEU A 54 7.47 3.12 23.31
CA LEU A 54 7.35 2.05 24.30
C LEU A 54 6.76 0.76 23.73
N ASN A 55 7.48 -0.35 23.94
CA ASN A 55 7.09 -1.71 23.58
C ASN A 55 6.54 -1.84 22.15
N CYS A 56 7.17 -1.12 21.21
CA CYS A 56 6.81 -1.15 19.81
C CYS A 56 7.10 -2.51 19.19
N ALA A 57 6.12 -3.04 18.46
CA ALA A 57 6.19 -4.28 17.72
C ALA A 57 5.89 -4.04 16.24
N ALA A 58 6.51 -4.85 15.38
CA ALA A 58 6.36 -4.78 13.94
C ALA A 58 6.03 -6.20 13.41
N PRO A 59 5.30 -6.31 12.29
CA PRO A 59 5.12 -7.58 11.62
C PRO A 59 6.47 -8.09 11.06
N PRO A 60 6.59 -9.40 10.75
CA PRO A 60 7.86 -10.01 10.31
C PRO A 60 8.54 -9.32 9.13
N GLU A 61 7.77 -8.80 8.19
CA GLU A 61 8.23 -8.13 6.97
C GLU A 61 8.67 -6.67 7.16
N ALA A 62 8.37 -6.07 8.31
CA ALA A 62 8.65 -4.67 8.56
C ALA A 62 10.05 -4.45 9.16
N PRO A 63 10.76 -3.38 8.75
CA PRO A 63 12.03 -3.01 9.37
C PRO A 63 11.89 -2.83 10.88
N ARG A 64 12.71 -3.56 11.65
CA ARG A 64 12.79 -3.44 13.12
C ARG A 64 13.75 -2.34 13.55
N SER A 65 14.73 -2.02 12.71
CA SER A 65 15.68 -0.93 12.91
C SER A 65 15.99 -0.27 11.57
N GLY A 66 16.18 1.05 11.55
CA GLY A 66 16.58 1.79 10.37
C GLY A 66 15.42 2.48 9.63
N PRO A 67 15.66 2.94 8.38
CA PRO A 67 14.67 3.68 7.61
C PRO A 67 13.47 2.81 7.21
N ILE A 68 12.31 3.45 7.14
CA ILE A 68 11.07 2.85 6.65
C ILE A 68 10.69 3.57 5.36
N ASP A 69 10.66 2.84 4.25
CA ASP A 69 10.20 3.36 2.96
C ASP A 69 8.71 3.07 2.72
N GLY A 70 8.08 3.91 1.90
CA GLY A 70 6.69 3.73 1.47
C GLY A 70 5.65 4.30 2.43
N THR A 71 4.55 3.58 2.63
CA THR A 71 3.44 3.97 3.51
C THR A 71 3.32 2.97 4.64
N PHE A 72 3.18 3.45 5.88
CA PHE A 72 3.03 2.59 7.04
C PHE A 72 2.09 3.20 8.09
N LEU A 73 1.66 2.37 9.04
CA LEU A 73 0.82 2.77 10.16
C LEU A 73 1.60 2.72 11.48
N ILE A 74 1.27 3.63 12.38
CA ILE A 74 1.64 3.55 13.80
C ILE A 74 0.34 3.55 14.60
N GLN A 75 0.11 2.53 15.42
CA GLN A 75 -1.11 2.39 16.21
C GLN A 75 -0.79 2.15 17.69
N SER A 76 -1.62 2.73 18.57
CA SER A 76 -1.55 2.48 20.00
C SER A 76 -2.21 1.15 20.34
N ARG A 77 -1.56 0.33 21.18
CA ARG A 77 -2.09 -0.94 21.68
C ARG A 77 -3.29 -0.73 22.61
N GLU A 78 -3.23 0.30 23.44
CA GLU A 78 -4.21 0.54 24.51
C GLU A 78 -5.25 1.59 24.13
N GLY A 79 -5.26 2.08 22.90
CA GLY A 79 -6.13 3.20 22.48
C GLY A 79 -5.73 4.55 23.10
N SER A 80 -4.55 4.61 23.72
CA SER A 80 -4.00 5.79 24.40
C SER A 80 -3.59 6.94 23.46
N GLY A 81 -3.64 6.72 22.15
CA GLY A 81 -3.24 7.71 21.14
C GLY A 81 -3.84 7.44 19.77
N PRO A 82 -3.72 8.40 18.83
CA PRO A 82 -4.29 8.28 17.50
C PRO A 82 -3.61 7.17 16.69
N LYS A 83 -4.38 6.53 15.81
CA LYS A 83 -3.82 5.73 14.73
C LYS A 83 -3.26 6.67 13.68
N LEU A 84 -2.00 6.48 13.30
CA LEU A 84 -1.31 7.36 12.36
C LEU A 84 -1.03 6.63 11.06
N LYS A 85 -1.30 7.29 9.94
CA LYS A 85 -0.82 6.88 8.61
C LYS A 85 0.30 7.81 8.19
N CYS A 86 1.50 7.25 8.02
CA CYS A 86 2.71 7.96 7.61
C CYS A 86 3.08 7.54 6.19
N THR A 87 3.54 8.50 5.39
CA THR A 87 3.79 8.30 3.95
C THR A 87 5.04 9.04 3.53
N LYS A 88 5.83 8.47 2.63
CA LYS A 88 6.86 9.24 1.91
C LYS A 88 6.19 10.33 1.08
N ARG A 89 6.71 11.57 1.13
CA ARG A 89 6.24 12.67 0.28
C ARG A 89 7.25 12.94 -0.84
N PRO A 90 6.92 12.69 -2.12
CA PRO A 90 7.75 13.16 -3.23
C PRO A 90 7.80 14.70 -3.29
N PRO A 91 8.92 15.34 -3.67
CA PRO A 91 10.20 14.76 -4.13
C PRO A 91 11.20 14.49 -2.99
N ASP A 92 10.77 14.43 -1.73
CA ASP A 92 11.68 14.28 -0.61
C ASP A 92 12.39 12.92 -0.68
N TYR A 93 13.72 12.96 -0.76
CA TYR A 93 14.58 11.77 -0.73
C TYR A 93 14.64 11.11 0.66
N PHE A 94 13.95 11.68 1.65
CA PHE A 94 13.88 11.14 3.01
C PHE A 94 12.94 9.93 3.09
N PRO A 95 13.24 8.95 3.95
CA PRO A 95 12.35 7.84 4.20
C PRO A 95 11.03 8.32 4.81
N ALA A 96 9.99 7.52 4.67
CA ALA A 96 8.69 7.79 5.29
C ALA A 96 8.78 7.78 6.83
N GLY A 97 9.76 7.08 7.39
CA GLY A 97 9.97 7.00 8.82
C GLY A 97 11.26 6.31 9.20
N HIS A 98 11.40 6.04 10.50
CA HIS A 98 12.52 5.31 11.06
C HIS A 98 12.02 4.42 12.21
N ALA A 99 12.41 3.15 12.18
CA ALA A 99 12.14 2.18 13.23
C ALA A 99 13.34 2.07 14.17
N ASN A 100 13.07 1.98 15.47
CA ASN A 100 14.04 1.58 16.48
C ASN A 100 13.30 0.74 17.52
N LEU A 101 12.99 -0.52 17.17
CA LEU A 101 12.24 -1.42 18.04
C LEU A 101 13.15 -2.10 19.05
N PRO A 102 12.67 -2.31 20.30
CA PRO A 102 11.30 -2.07 20.77
C PRO A 102 10.99 -0.64 21.24
N GLU A 103 11.93 0.29 21.15
CA GLU A 103 11.86 1.58 21.82
C GLU A 103 10.86 2.55 21.18
N SER A 104 10.91 2.71 19.86
CA SER A 104 10.12 3.73 19.14
C SER A 104 10.00 3.49 17.63
N VAL A 105 9.01 4.14 17.04
CA VAL A 105 8.85 4.28 15.60
C VAL A 105 8.51 5.74 15.31
N THR A 106 9.23 6.36 14.40
CA THR A 106 8.97 7.74 13.98
C THR A 106 8.55 7.78 12.52
N GLY A 107 7.67 8.70 12.18
CA GLY A 107 7.17 8.89 10.84
C GLY A 107 7.18 10.34 10.40
N THR A 108 7.22 10.50 9.09
CA THR A 108 7.14 11.75 8.36
C THR A 108 5.82 11.77 7.59
N TYR A 109 5.27 12.96 7.40
CA TYR A 109 3.98 13.19 6.76
C TYR A 109 2.84 12.30 7.30
N CYS A 110 2.78 12.19 8.63
CA CYS A 110 1.76 11.42 9.32
C CYS A 110 0.45 12.20 9.46
N LYS A 111 -0.66 11.48 9.29
CA LYS A 111 -2.02 11.97 9.54
C LYS A 111 -2.77 10.99 10.45
N PRO A 112 -3.57 11.48 11.41
CA PRO A 112 -4.52 10.64 12.14
C PRO A 112 -5.51 9.97 11.17
N LEU A 113 -5.86 8.72 11.47
CA LEU A 113 -6.93 7.96 10.82
C LEU A 113 -8.15 7.85 11.72
#